data_AF-A0A1N7KVN7-F1
#
_entry.id   AF-A0A1N7KVN7-F1
#
_cell.length_a   1.000
_cell.length_b   1.000
_cell.length_c   1.000
_cell.angle_alpha   90.00
_cell.angle_beta   90.00
_cell.angle_gamma   90.00
#
_symmetry.space_group_name_H-M   'P 1'
#
loop_
_entity.id
_entity.type
_entity.pdbx_description
1 polymer ?
#
loop_
_entity_poly.entity_id
_entity_poly.type
_entity_poly.pdbx_seq_one_letter_code
_entity_poly.pdbx_strand_id
1 'polypeptide(L)'
;MRAALVLMLIGAVATTAACNRRQAAEAGLPYRGSVKAQNDGLLVVTVKAPGATLDMARESARYPVTLYCLTNRGSSAADWETDPATGDWAHAVDASGDMTLRARCRA
;
A
#
# COMPACT_ATOMS: atom_id res chain seq x y z
N MET A 1 -11.11 48.65 -16.96
CA MET A 1 -10.49 47.51 -17.68
C MET A 1 -9.36 46.83 -16.90
N ARG A 2 -8.55 47.52 -16.08
CA ARG A 2 -7.47 46.90 -15.28
C ARG A 2 -7.94 46.06 -14.08
N ALA A 3 -9.10 46.37 -13.48
CA ALA A 3 -9.64 45.65 -12.33
C ALA A 3 -10.23 44.26 -12.66
N ALA A 4 -10.71 44.06 -13.90
CA ALA A 4 -11.28 42.78 -14.34
C ALA A 4 -10.21 41.69 -14.54
N LEU A 5 -8.98 42.10 -14.85
CA LEU A 5 -7.85 41.18 -15.10
C LEU A 5 -7.26 40.61 -13.81
N VAL A 6 -7.33 41.37 -12.70
CA VAL A 6 -6.81 40.94 -11.38
C VAL A 6 -7.73 39.90 -10.73
N LEU A 7 -9.06 40.03 -10.90
CA LEU A 7 -10.03 39.06 -10.40
C LEU A 7 -9.98 37.70 -11.12
N MET A 8 -9.55 37.68 -12.38
CA MET A 8 -9.46 36.44 -13.18
C MET A 8 -8.22 35.59 -12.82
N LEU A 9 -7.15 36.21 -12.32
CA LEU A 9 -5.91 35.53 -11.92
C LEU A 9 -6.04 34.78 -10.58
N ILE A 10 -6.91 35.24 -9.67
CA ILE A 10 -7.10 34.61 -8.35
C ILE A 10 -7.94 33.31 -8.45
N GLY A 11 -8.82 33.19 -9.46
CA GLY A 11 -9.62 31.99 -9.69
C GLY A 11 -8.86 30.80 -10.26
N ALA A 12 -7.70 31.02 -10.90
CA ALA A 12 -6.95 29.97 -11.59
C ALA A 12 -6.04 29.14 -10.65
N VAL A 13 -5.76 29.61 -9.42
CA VAL A 13 -4.83 28.94 -8.49
C VAL A 13 -5.53 27.86 -7.64
N ALA A 14 -6.87 27.87 -7.55
CA ALA A 14 -7.61 26.95 -6.68
C ALA A 14 -7.91 25.57 -7.30
N THR A 15 -7.71 25.37 -8.61
CA THR A 15 -8.10 24.13 -9.31
C THR A 15 -7.01 23.05 -9.34
N THR A 16 -5.76 23.36 -8.98
CA THR A 16 -4.66 22.39 -9.04
C THR A 16 -4.48 21.54 -7.77
N ALA A 17 -5.17 21.88 -6.67
CA ALA A 17 -5.07 21.16 -5.40
C ALA A 17 -5.81 19.79 -5.38
N ALA A 18 -6.68 19.52 -6.37
CA ALA A 18 -7.51 18.32 -6.40
C ALA A 18 -6.82 17.07 -6.97
N CYS A 19 -5.70 17.22 -7.68
CA CYS A 19 -5.09 16.11 -8.43
C CYS A 19 -4.13 15.22 -7.62
N ASN A 20 -4.03 15.37 -6.30
CA ASN A 20 -3.04 14.62 -5.49
C ASN A 20 -3.64 13.90 -4.27
N ARG A 21 -4.90 13.44 -4.36
CA ARG A 21 -5.50 12.59 -3.32
C ARG A 21 -4.77 11.25 -3.30
N ARG A 22 -3.95 11.04 -2.27
CA ARG A 22 -3.40 9.72 -1.93
C ARG A 22 -4.54 8.81 -1.51
N GLN A 23 -4.59 7.61 -2.07
CA GLN A 23 -5.55 6.58 -1.69
C GLN A 23 -5.24 6.15 -0.25
N ALA A 24 -6.24 6.24 0.63
CA ALA A 24 -6.15 5.91 2.04
C ALA A 24 -7.11 4.76 2.36
N ALA A 25 -6.78 3.97 3.39
CA ALA A 25 -7.66 2.92 3.86
C ALA A 25 -8.96 3.54 4.40
N GLU A 26 -10.09 2.86 4.16
CA GLU A 26 -11.41 3.33 4.60
C GLU A 26 -11.52 3.36 6.14
N ALA A 27 -10.79 2.46 6.81
CA ALA A 27 -10.62 2.42 8.26
C ALA A 27 -9.13 2.38 8.61
N GLY A 28 -8.78 2.85 9.82
CA GLY A 28 -7.42 2.74 10.33
C GLY A 28 -7.01 1.28 10.48
N LEU A 29 -5.88 0.90 9.88
CA LEU A 29 -5.31 -0.44 10.03
C LEU A 29 -4.55 -0.54 11.36
N PRO A 30 -4.59 -1.71 12.03
CA PRO A 30 -3.97 -1.88 13.36
C PRO A 30 -2.44 -1.77 13.31
N TYR A 31 -1.83 -2.10 12.16
CA TYR A 31 -0.39 -2.04 11.98
C TYR A 31 -0.02 -1.26 10.72
N ARG A 32 1.16 -0.65 10.74
CA ARG A 32 1.70 0.06 9.59
C ARG A 32 2.33 -0.94 8.62
N GLY A 33 1.70 -1.13 7.47
CA GLY A 33 2.26 -1.88 6.34
C GLY A 33 2.94 -0.98 5.31
N SER A 34 4.01 -1.47 4.69
CA SER A 34 4.63 -0.88 3.51
C SER A 34 4.98 -1.96 2.50
N VAL A 35 5.08 -1.58 1.23
CA VAL A 35 5.46 -2.48 0.14
C VAL A 35 6.64 -1.91 -0.63
N LYS A 36 7.58 -2.77 -0.98
CA LYS A 36 8.70 -2.47 -1.87
C LYS A 36 8.68 -3.46 -3.03
N ALA A 37 8.58 -2.94 -4.24
CA ALA A 37 8.72 -3.74 -5.45
C ALA A 37 10.20 -3.96 -5.79
N GLN A 38 10.52 -5.17 -6.20
CA GLN A 38 11.81 -5.58 -6.72
C GLN A 38 11.77 -5.60 -8.25
N ASN A 39 12.95 -5.63 -8.88
CA ASN A 39 13.08 -5.55 -10.34
C ASN A 39 12.40 -6.70 -11.09
N ASP A 40 12.30 -7.86 -10.46
CA ASP A 40 11.65 -9.06 -11.01
C ASP A 40 10.12 -9.08 -10.78
N GLY A 41 9.55 -8.00 -10.25
CA GLY A 41 8.13 -7.89 -9.91
C GLY A 41 7.73 -8.55 -8.59
N LEU A 42 8.69 -9.05 -7.79
CA LEU A 42 8.40 -9.50 -6.43
C LEU A 42 8.08 -8.30 -5.55
N LEU A 43 7.04 -8.42 -4.73
CA LEU A 43 6.69 -7.45 -3.71
C LEU A 43 7.14 -7.96 -2.36
N VAL A 44 7.97 -7.16 -1.68
CA VAL A 44 8.35 -7.38 -0.29
C VAL A 44 7.50 -6.47 0.57
N VAL A 45 6.71 -7.07 1.45
CA VAL A 45 5.79 -6.37 2.34
C VAL A 45 6.38 -6.38 3.74
N THR A 46 6.45 -5.22 4.38
CA THR A 46 6.89 -5.12 5.78
C THR A 46 5.75 -4.57 6.60
N VAL A 47 5.38 -5.27 7.67
CA VAL A 47 4.38 -4.84 8.64
C VAL A 47 5.05 -4.59 9.99
N LYS A 48 4.95 -3.35 10.47
CA LYS A 48 5.44 -2.96 11.80
C LYS A 48 4.46 -3.46 12.86
N ALA A 49 4.67 -4.69 13.33
CA ALA A 49 3.73 -5.42 14.18
C ALA A 49 4.44 -6.28 15.25
N PRO A 50 5.22 -5.67 16.16
CA PRO A 50 5.94 -6.39 17.19
C PRO A 50 4.98 -7.21 18.07
N GLY A 51 5.23 -8.52 18.12
CA GLY A 51 4.44 -9.47 18.91
C GLY A 51 3.07 -9.85 18.31
N ALA A 52 2.73 -9.39 17.11
CA ALA A 52 1.49 -9.76 16.44
C ALA A 52 1.60 -11.13 15.75
N THR A 53 0.49 -11.86 15.71
CA THR A 53 0.38 -13.06 14.87
C THR A 53 0.17 -12.68 13.41
N LEU A 54 0.40 -13.63 12.49
CA LEU A 54 0.11 -13.43 11.06
C LEU A 54 -1.34 -13.01 10.83
N ASP A 55 -2.29 -13.62 11.53
CA ASP A 55 -3.72 -13.30 11.40
C ASP A 55 -4.02 -11.83 11.75
N MET A 56 -3.46 -11.34 12.85
CA MET A 56 -3.60 -9.94 13.26
C MET A 56 -2.96 -8.96 12.25
N ALA A 57 -1.82 -9.35 11.65
CA ALA A 57 -1.08 -8.52 10.70
C ALA A 57 -1.62 -8.62 9.26
N ARG A 58 -2.45 -9.62 8.95
CA ARG A 58 -2.81 -10.00 7.58
C ARG A 58 -3.41 -8.86 6.78
N GLU A 59 -4.38 -8.15 7.35
CA GLU A 59 -5.04 -7.05 6.64
C GLU A 59 -4.11 -5.84 6.46
N SER A 60 -3.22 -5.63 7.44
CA SER A 60 -2.20 -4.57 7.36
C SER A 60 -1.14 -4.87 6.28
N ALA A 61 -0.94 -6.15 5.94
CA ALA A 61 -0.13 -6.59 4.80
C ALA A 61 -0.90 -6.49 3.46
N ARG A 62 -2.18 -6.87 3.44
CA ARG A 62 -3.01 -6.90 2.21
C ARG A 62 -3.20 -5.55 1.60
N TYR A 63 -3.50 -4.55 2.42
CA TYR A 63 -3.83 -3.22 1.94
C TYR A 63 -2.74 -2.60 1.02
N PRO A 64 -1.46 -2.47 1.45
CA PRO A 64 -0.44 -1.85 0.60
C PRO A 64 -0.15 -2.66 -0.67
N VAL A 65 -0.26 -3.99 -0.63
CA VAL A 65 -0.10 -4.85 -1.83
C VAL A 65 -1.24 -4.63 -2.81
N THR A 66 -2.48 -4.65 -2.32
CA THR A 66 -3.68 -4.46 -3.14
C THR A 66 -3.64 -3.09 -3.82
N LEU A 67 -3.30 -2.05 -3.06
CA LEU A 67 -3.13 -0.69 -3.57
C LEU A 67 -2.05 -0.62 -4.67
N TYR A 68 -0.91 -1.27 -4.45
CA TYR A 68 0.16 -1.34 -5.44
C TYR A 68 -0.30 -2.04 -6.71
N CYS A 69 -0.91 -3.22 -6.59
CA CYS A 69 -1.36 -3.98 -7.76
C CYS A 69 -2.45 -3.25 -8.54
N LEU A 70 -3.40 -2.59 -7.86
CA LEU A 70 -4.42 -1.77 -8.53
C LEU A 70 -3.78 -0.62 -9.31
N THR A 71 -2.86 0.10 -8.67
CA THR A 71 -2.24 1.30 -9.26
C THR A 71 -1.31 0.96 -10.41
N ASN A 72 -0.55 -0.14 -10.30
CA ASN A 72 0.53 -0.46 -11.24
C ASN A 72 0.20 -1.55 -12.26
N ARG A 73 -0.80 -2.40 -11.98
CA ARG A 73 -1.18 -3.54 -12.82
C ARG A 73 -2.66 -3.57 -13.18
N GLY A 74 -3.50 -2.72 -12.58
CA GLY A 74 -4.94 -2.70 -12.84
C GLY A 74 -5.72 -3.87 -12.21
N SER A 75 -5.09 -4.62 -11.30
CA SER A 75 -5.69 -5.79 -10.64
C SER A 75 -5.54 -5.66 -9.13
N SER A 76 -6.56 -6.00 -8.36
CA SER A 76 -6.49 -6.07 -6.89
C SER A 76 -5.96 -7.41 -6.38
N ALA A 77 -5.76 -8.39 -7.27
CA ALA A 77 -5.37 -9.72 -6.89
C ALA A 77 -3.84 -9.85 -6.72
N ALA A 78 -3.43 -10.61 -5.71
CA ALA A 78 -2.04 -10.92 -5.45
C ALA A 78 -1.87 -12.41 -5.10
N ASP A 79 -0.81 -12.99 -5.64
CA ASP A 79 -0.30 -14.31 -5.30
C ASP A 79 0.69 -14.17 -4.16
N TRP A 80 0.37 -14.75 -3.00
CA TRP A 80 1.21 -14.72 -1.81
C TRP A 80 2.09 -15.96 -1.77
N GLU A 81 3.33 -15.80 -1.31
CA GLU A 81 4.21 -16.94 -1.04
C GLU A 81 3.66 -17.72 0.16
N THR A 82 3.53 -19.04 0.01
CA THR A 82 2.98 -19.93 1.04
C THR A 82 4.05 -20.81 1.63
N ASP A 83 4.02 -20.98 2.95
CA ASP A 83 4.85 -21.94 3.65
C ASP A 83 4.28 -23.36 3.43
N PRO A 84 5.04 -24.29 2.83
CA PRO A 84 4.56 -25.65 2.57
C PRO A 84 4.28 -26.46 3.84
N ALA A 85 4.85 -26.10 5.00
CA ALA A 85 4.62 -26.82 6.25
C ALA A 85 3.26 -26.49 6.88
N THR A 86 2.82 -25.23 6.74
CA THR A 86 1.59 -24.72 7.38
C THR A 86 0.44 -24.52 6.40
N GLY A 87 0.74 -24.36 5.11
CA GLY A 87 -0.24 -23.99 4.08
C GLY A 87 -0.71 -22.53 4.16
N ASP A 88 -0.16 -21.73 5.07
CA ASP A 88 -0.46 -20.31 5.21
C ASP A 88 0.65 -19.45 4.57
N TRP A 89 0.53 -18.13 4.65
CA TRP A 89 1.51 -17.21 4.08
C TRP A 89 2.86 -17.35 4.78
N ALA A 90 3.89 -17.56 3.96
CA ALA A 90 5.26 -17.53 4.40
C ALA A 90 5.57 -16.12 4.92
N HIS A 91 6.09 -16.06 6.15
CA HIS A 91 6.48 -14.82 6.77
C HIS A 91 7.75 -15.01 7.60
N ALA A 92 8.56 -13.96 7.66
CA ALA A 92 9.72 -13.87 8.53
C ALA A 92 9.51 -12.76 9.55
N VAL A 93 9.93 -12.98 10.79
CA VAL A 93 9.92 -11.97 11.85
C VAL A 93 11.35 -11.56 12.13
N ASP A 94 11.63 -10.26 12.14
CA ASP A 94 12.97 -9.74 12.44
C ASP A 94 13.21 -9.55 13.95
N ALA A 95 14.40 -9.09 14.32
CA ALA A 95 14.78 -8.87 15.72
C ALA A 95 13.93 -7.80 16.43
N SER A 96 13.26 -6.93 15.69
CA SER A 96 12.35 -5.91 16.23
C SER A 96 10.92 -6.44 16.38
N GLY A 97 10.65 -7.65 15.92
CA GLY A 97 9.31 -8.23 15.85
C GLY A 97 8.52 -7.79 14.63
N ASP A 98 9.14 -7.15 13.64
CA ASP A 98 8.45 -6.75 12.42
C ASP A 98 8.31 -7.94 11.46
N MET A 99 7.17 -8.01 10.77
CA MET A 99 6.85 -9.12 9.89
C MET A 99 7.15 -8.76 8.44
N THR A 100 7.84 -9.65 7.73
CA THR A 100 8.08 -9.54 6.30
C THR A 100 7.37 -10.67 5.55
N LEU A 101 6.64 -10.30 4.50
CA LEU A 101 5.91 -11.22 3.63
C LEU A 101 6.27 -10.96 2.16
N ARG A 102 5.91 -11.91 1.29
CA ARG A 102 6.19 -11.84 -0.13
C ARG A 102 4.95 -12.11 -0.96
N ALA A 103 4.78 -11.31 -2.01
CA ALA A 103 3.67 -11.43 -2.93
C ALA A 103 4.06 -11.03 -4.36
N ARG A 104 3.23 -11.39 -5.33
CA ARG A 104 3.27 -10.88 -6.71
C ARG A 104 1.86 -10.46 -7.10
N CYS A 105 1.74 -9.41 -7.92
CA CYS A 105 0.43 -9.08 -8.49
C CYS A 105 -0.01 -10.18 -9.46
N ARG A 106 -1.27 -10.60 -9.35
CA ARG A 106 -1.89 -11.54 -10.28
C ARG A 106 -2.52 -10.77 -11.43
N ALA A 107 -2.17 -11.16 -12.65
CA ALA A 107 -2.71 -10.58 -13.89
C ALA A 107 -4.20 -10.88 -14.06
#